data_AF-A0A162AYH6-F1
#
_entry.id   AF-A0A162AYH6-F1
#
_cell.length_a   1.000
_cell.length_b   1.000
_cell.length_c   1.000
_cell.angle_alpha   90.00
_cell.angle_beta   90.00
_cell.angle_gamma   90.00
#
_symmetry.space_group_name_H-M   'P 1'
#
loop_
_entity.id
_entity.type
_entity.pdbx_description
1 polymer ?
#
loop_
_entity_poly.entity_id
_entity_poly.type
_entity_poly.pdbx_seq_one_letter_code
_entity_poly.pdbx_strand_id
1 'polypeptide(L)'
;MNLYFRLLLLFWKIKKNKTYEGMLDPTTIDFRALPSDCDINLHLTNSRYLAMMDIARTWMTERIGLLGKILKKKWFPIVNATAITYVRDIKPLQKFSVTTQVVGWDHKYFYIEQKFHSPSGLHAIAYVRGVFKSRKGVVAVDDLLALAKFEGEVPTLPDEVVHWKEMLEQKKVNNKKAT
;
A
#
# COMPACT_ATOMS: atom_id res chain seq x y z
N MET A 1 -12.04 0.14 -16.50
CA MET A 1 -11.10 -0.90 -16.98
C MET A 1 -10.18 -1.34 -15.85
N ASN A 2 -10.13 -2.63 -15.50
CA ASN A 2 -9.25 -3.12 -14.44
C ASN A 2 -7.78 -3.06 -14.88
N LEU A 3 -6.84 -2.95 -13.94
CA LEU A 3 -5.40 -2.83 -14.21
C LEU A 3 -4.75 -4.17 -14.61
N TYR A 4 -5.48 -5.08 -15.26
CA TYR A 4 -5.01 -6.45 -15.56
C TYR A 4 -3.72 -6.47 -16.37
N PHE A 5 -3.57 -5.56 -17.35
CA PHE A 5 -2.32 -5.43 -18.09
C PHE A 5 -1.13 -5.12 -17.18
N ARG A 6 -1.29 -4.19 -16.23
CA ARG A 6 -0.25 -3.86 -15.25
C ARG A 6 0.00 -4.98 -14.25
N LEU A 7 -1.04 -5.74 -13.91
CA LEU A 7 -0.90 -6.92 -13.06
C LEU A 7 -0.06 -8.01 -13.75
N LEU A 8 -0.25 -8.22 -15.05
CA LEU A 8 0.59 -9.13 -15.85
C LEU A 8 2.05 -8.64 -15.90
N LEU A 9 2.27 -7.34 -16.12
CA LEU A 9 3.61 -6.75 -16.06
C LEU A 9 4.24 -6.88 -14.67
N LEU A 10 3.44 -6.74 -13.60
CA LEU A 10 3.90 -6.97 -12.24
C LEU A 10 4.35 -8.41 -12.05
N PHE A 11 3.56 -9.41 -12.47
CA PHE A 11 3.95 -10.82 -12.34
C PHE A 11 5.24 -11.14 -13.11
N TRP A 12 5.42 -10.55 -14.29
CA TRP A 12 6.68 -10.66 -15.02
C TRP A 12 7.85 -10.03 -14.25
N LYS A 13 7.64 -8.87 -13.63
CA LYS A 13 8.65 -8.18 -12.79
C LYS A 13 8.98 -9.00 -11.54
N ILE A 14 7.98 -9.59 -10.88
CA ILE A 14 8.13 -10.50 -9.73
C ILE A 14 8.98 -11.71 -10.12
N LYS A 15 8.69 -12.36 -11.25
CA LYS A 15 9.47 -13.52 -11.74
C LYS A 15 10.94 -13.17 -12.00
N LYS A 16 11.24 -11.91 -12.32
CA LYS A 16 12.60 -11.41 -12.57
C LYS A 16 13.27 -10.82 -11.32
N ASN A 17 12.56 -10.74 -10.19
CA ASN A 17 13.11 -10.18 -8.96
C ASN A 17 14.25 -11.08 -8.43
N LYS A 18 15.38 -10.47 -8.08
CA LYS A 18 16.57 -11.16 -7.56
C LYS A 18 17.13 -10.52 -6.29
N THR A 19 16.61 -9.37 -5.91
CA THR A 19 17.07 -8.63 -4.73
C THR A 19 15.90 -8.45 -3.77
N TYR A 20 16.24 -8.34 -2.49
CA TYR A 20 15.28 -8.20 -1.40
C TYR A 20 15.72 -7.06 -0.49
N GLU A 21 14.76 -6.34 0.04
CA GLU A 21 14.93 -5.23 0.97
C GLU A 21 14.47 -5.64 2.38
N GLY A 22 14.87 -4.89 3.40
CA GLY A 22 14.35 -5.04 4.76
C GLY A 22 12.86 -4.71 4.84
N MET A 23 12.19 -5.20 5.88
CA MET A 23 10.75 -5.02 6.07
C MET A 23 10.32 -3.54 6.18
N LEU A 24 11.18 -2.70 6.74
CA LEU A 24 10.95 -1.27 6.93
C LEU A 24 11.56 -0.42 5.82
N ASP A 25 12.27 -1.02 4.87
CA ASP A 25 12.91 -0.28 3.79
C ASP A 25 11.88 0.14 2.73
N PRO A 26 12.00 1.36 2.18
CA PRO A 26 11.08 1.82 1.15
C PRO A 26 11.33 1.07 -0.16
N THR A 27 10.25 0.66 -0.81
CA THR A 27 10.30 -0.03 -2.11
C THR A 27 9.64 0.82 -3.17
N THR A 28 10.22 0.89 -4.36
CA THR A 28 9.70 1.75 -5.45
C THR A 28 9.32 0.93 -6.68
N ILE A 29 8.21 1.32 -7.32
CA ILE A 29 7.79 0.80 -8.62
C ILE A 29 7.37 1.95 -9.55
N ASP A 30 7.86 1.91 -10.78
CA ASP A 30 7.58 2.92 -11.79
C ASP A 30 6.34 2.59 -12.61
N PHE A 31 5.64 3.65 -13.00
CA PHE A 31 4.46 3.60 -13.86
C PHE A 31 4.50 4.70 -14.91
N ARG A 32 3.64 4.54 -15.91
CA ARG A 32 3.26 5.58 -16.85
C ARG A 32 1.74 5.71 -16.82
N ALA A 33 1.22 6.94 -16.70
CA ALA A 33 -0.21 7.21 -16.80
C ALA A 33 -0.63 7.00 -18.25
N LEU A 34 -1.41 5.96 -18.55
CA LEU A 34 -1.94 5.77 -19.90
C LEU A 34 -3.17 6.66 -20.09
N PRO A 35 -3.53 7.03 -21.32
CA PRO A 35 -4.75 7.80 -21.57
C PRO A 35 -6.00 7.14 -20.97
N SER A 36 -6.05 5.81 -20.93
CA SER A 36 -7.14 5.02 -20.32
C SER A 36 -7.19 5.05 -18.79
N ASP A 37 -6.18 5.62 -18.14
CA ASP A 37 -6.16 5.87 -16.70
C ASP A 37 -6.59 7.30 -16.35
N CYS A 38 -6.78 8.16 -17.35
CA CYS A 38 -7.14 9.56 -17.15
C CYS A 38 -8.65 9.75 -17.31
N ASP A 39 -9.20 10.77 -16.65
CA ASP A 39 -10.58 11.22 -16.85
C ASP A 39 -10.66 12.29 -17.93
N ILE A 40 -11.86 12.86 -18.10
CA ILE A 40 -12.16 13.93 -19.04
C ILE A 40 -11.35 15.21 -18.80
N ASN A 41 -10.83 15.42 -17.58
CA ASN A 41 -10.02 16.58 -17.23
C ASN A 41 -8.53 16.36 -17.55
N LEU A 42 -8.20 15.28 -18.25
CA LEU A 42 -6.83 14.95 -18.68
C LEU A 42 -5.87 14.87 -17.50
N HIS A 43 -6.29 14.20 -16.43
CA HIS A 43 -5.40 13.76 -15.37
C HIS A 43 -5.77 12.37 -14.87
N LEU A 44 -4.81 11.71 -14.22
CA LEU A 44 -5.02 10.42 -13.57
C LEU A 44 -6.24 10.49 -12.65
N THR A 45 -7.18 9.56 -12.79
CA THR A 45 -8.39 9.60 -11.96
C THR A 45 -8.04 9.28 -10.50
N ASN A 46 -8.82 9.81 -9.56
CA ASN A 46 -8.61 9.54 -8.12
C ASN A 46 -8.64 8.04 -7.79
N SER A 47 -9.52 7.27 -8.45
CA SER A 47 -9.60 5.82 -8.27
C SER A 47 -8.34 5.08 -8.76
N ARG A 48 -7.58 5.64 -9.71
CA ARG A 48 -6.35 5.03 -10.23
C ARG A 48 -5.19 5.12 -9.26
N TYR A 49 -5.11 6.16 -8.44
CA TYR A 49 -4.14 6.22 -7.36
C TYR A 49 -4.30 5.00 -6.43
N LEU A 50 -5.52 4.74 -5.95
CA LEU A 50 -5.79 3.60 -5.07
C LEU A 50 -5.50 2.26 -5.75
N ALA A 51 -5.90 2.11 -7.02
CA ALA A 51 -5.64 0.87 -7.76
C ALA A 51 -4.14 0.63 -8.02
N MET A 52 -3.34 1.68 -8.23
CA MET A 52 -1.89 1.58 -8.40
C MET A 52 -1.18 1.33 -7.07
N MET A 53 -1.71 1.88 -5.97
CA MET A 53 -1.25 1.57 -4.61
C MET A 53 -1.33 0.07 -4.30
N ASP A 54 -2.37 -0.63 -4.75
CA ASP A 54 -2.51 -2.10 -4.56
C ASP A 54 -1.39 -2.87 -5.28
N ILE A 55 -1.06 -2.47 -6.50
CA ILE A 55 0.05 -3.04 -7.28
C ILE A 55 1.38 -2.77 -6.56
N ALA A 56 1.59 -1.55 -6.08
CA ALA A 56 2.80 -1.17 -5.37
C ALA A 56 2.97 -1.92 -4.04
N ARG A 57 1.89 -2.17 -3.29
CA ARG A 57 1.96 -3.02 -2.07
C ARG A 57 2.22 -4.48 -2.39
N THR A 58 1.70 -4.99 -3.50
CA THR A 58 2.04 -6.36 -3.96
C THR A 58 3.53 -6.45 -4.33
N TRP A 59 4.06 -5.43 -5.01
CA TRP A 59 5.49 -5.32 -5.29
C TRP A 59 6.33 -5.23 -4.02
N MET A 60 5.96 -4.38 -3.06
CA MET A 60 6.61 -4.28 -1.75
C MET A 60 6.66 -5.65 -1.06
N THR A 61 5.54 -6.38 -1.04
CA THR A 61 5.45 -7.71 -0.41
C THR A 61 6.40 -8.73 -1.05
N GLU A 62 6.64 -8.63 -2.35
CA GLU A 62 7.67 -9.43 -3.04
C GLU A 62 9.09 -8.96 -2.66
N ARG A 63 9.34 -7.64 -2.67
CA ARG A 63 10.64 -7.05 -2.35
C ARG A 63 11.12 -7.38 -0.94
N ILE A 64 10.22 -7.54 0.02
CA ILE A 64 10.56 -7.98 1.39
C ILE A 64 10.57 -9.51 1.55
N GLY A 65 10.42 -10.27 0.45
CA GLY A 65 10.49 -11.73 0.44
C GLY A 65 9.30 -12.44 1.09
N LEU A 66 8.18 -11.74 1.27
CA LEU A 66 6.99 -12.27 1.93
C LEU A 66 5.93 -12.82 0.97
N LEU A 67 5.89 -12.36 -0.29
CA LEU A 67 4.79 -12.67 -1.21
C LEU A 67 4.58 -14.18 -1.38
N GLY A 68 5.63 -14.92 -1.72
CA GLY A 68 5.55 -16.38 -1.85
C GLY A 68 5.13 -17.09 -0.55
N LYS A 69 5.57 -16.60 0.61
CA LYS A 69 5.25 -17.18 1.93
C LYS A 69 3.76 -16.96 2.29
N ILE A 70 3.27 -15.74 2.08
CA ILE A 70 1.87 -15.33 2.30
C ILE A 70 0.93 -16.10 1.38
N LEU A 71 1.29 -16.23 0.10
CA LEU A 71 0.52 -17.03 -0.87
C LEU A 71 0.44 -18.51 -0.48
N LYS A 72 1.56 -19.13 -0.06
CA LYS A 72 1.59 -20.52 0.43
C LYS A 72 0.67 -20.72 1.64
N LYS A 73 0.61 -19.73 2.54
CA LYS A 73 -0.28 -19.75 3.71
C LYS A 73 -1.74 -19.34 3.40
N LYS A 74 -2.05 -18.99 2.15
CA LYS A 74 -3.38 -18.47 1.73
C LYS A 74 -3.82 -17.28 2.58
N TRP A 75 -2.87 -16.38 2.84
CA TRP A 75 -3.13 -15.12 3.52
C TRP A 75 -3.41 -14.04 2.48
N PHE A 76 -4.47 -13.27 2.69
CA PHE A 76 -4.91 -12.24 1.75
C PHE A 76 -4.89 -10.87 2.42
N PRO A 77 -4.29 -9.85 1.79
CA PRO A 77 -4.28 -8.50 2.34
C PRO A 77 -5.68 -7.89 2.24
N ILE A 78 -6.12 -7.24 3.31
CA ILE A 78 -7.38 -6.51 3.38
C ILE A 78 -7.08 -5.08 3.84
N VAL A 79 -7.45 -4.12 3.01
CA VAL A 79 -7.42 -2.70 3.38
C VAL A 79 -8.62 -2.41 4.25
N ASN A 80 -8.37 -1.84 5.43
CA ASN A 80 -9.43 -1.42 6.34
C ASN A 80 -9.73 0.08 6.21
N ALA A 81 -8.69 0.90 6.03
CA ALA A 81 -8.85 2.32 5.80
C ALA A 81 -7.69 2.84 4.95
N THR A 82 -7.96 3.89 4.18
CA THR A 82 -6.95 4.65 3.44
C THR A 82 -7.21 6.13 3.66
N ALA A 83 -6.16 6.88 3.97
CA ALA A 83 -6.14 8.35 3.89
C ALA A 83 -5.22 8.74 2.75
N ILE A 84 -5.68 9.59 1.84
CA ILE A 84 -4.90 10.06 0.69
C ILE A 84 -5.07 11.56 0.54
N THR A 85 -3.95 12.24 0.32
CA THR A 85 -3.87 13.65 0.00
C THR A 85 -3.33 13.79 -1.42
N TYR A 86 -4.09 14.47 -2.27
CA TYR A 86 -3.68 14.81 -3.63
C TYR A 86 -3.04 16.20 -3.62
N VAL A 87 -1.79 16.27 -4.03
CA VAL A 87 -0.97 17.49 -4.04
C VAL A 87 -0.91 18.09 -5.44
N ARG A 88 -0.66 17.26 -6.45
CA ARG A 88 -0.57 17.66 -7.85
C ARG A 88 -1.09 16.55 -8.76
N ASP A 89 -1.74 16.95 -9.85
CA ASP A 89 -2.22 16.03 -10.87
C ASP A 89 -1.09 15.34 -11.64
N ILE A 90 -1.38 14.14 -12.15
CA ILE A 90 -0.49 13.38 -13.03
C ILE A 90 -1.11 13.40 -14.42
N LYS A 91 -0.40 13.97 -15.39
CA LYS A 91 -0.89 14.15 -16.77
C LYS A 91 -0.80 12.85 -17.59
N PRO A 92 -1.58 12.72 -18.68
CA PRO A 92 -1.46 11.62 -19.62
C PRO A 92 -0.01 11.43 -20.09
N LEU A 93 0.40 10.17 -20.20
CA LEU A 93 1.73 9.71 -20.61
C LEU A 93 2.88 10.10 -19.67
N GLN A 94 2.61 10.81 -18.59
CA GLN A 94 3.61 11.17 -17.59
C GLN A 94 4.14 9.91 -16.88
N LYS A 95 5.46 9.86 -16.71
CA LYS A 95 6.12 8.85 -15.86
C LYS A 95 6.07 9.32 -14.41
N PHE A 96 5.80 8.38 -13.52
CA PHE A 96 5.85 8.60 -12.07
C PHE A 96 6.21 7.29 -11.39
N SER A 97 6.66 7.38 -10.14
CA SER A 97 6.97 6.25 -9.29
C SER A 97 6.07 6.26 -8.06
N VAL A 98 5.83 5.07 -7.51
CA VAL A 98 5.16 4.90 -6.22
C VAL A 98 6.16 4.26 -5.26
N THR A 99 6.56 5.01 -4.25
CA THR A 99 7.38 4.51 -3.14
C THR A 99 6.44 4.04 -2.03
N THR A 100 6.65 2.82 -1.54
CA THR A 100 5.80 2.15 -0.54
C THR A 100 6.69 1.65 0.60
N GLN A 101 6.34 2.01 1.83
CA GLN A 101 7.09 1.67 3.04
C GLN A 101 6.16 1.27 4.18
N VAL A 102 6.51 0.22 4.92
CA VAL A 102 5.86 -0.08 6.21
C VAL A 102 6.37 0.91 7.24
N VAL A 103 5.48 1.74 7.80
CA VAL A 103 5.83 2.76 8.80
C VAL A 103 5.58 2.31 10.24
N GLY A 104 4.98 1.13 10.41
CA GLY A 104 4.82 0.48 11.71
C GLY A 104 3.54 -0.34 11.78
N TRP A 105 3.22 -0.79 12.98
CA TRP A 105 2.06 -1.61 13.28
C TRP A 105 1.60 -1.40 14.72
N ASP A 106 0.39 -1.84 15.02
CA ASP A 106 -0.10 -2.00 16.39
C ASP A 106 -0.49 -3.47 16.65
N HIS A 107 -1.27 -3.74 17.69
CA HIS A 107 -1.74 -5.09 18.02
C HIS A 107 -2.58 -5.76 16.93
N LYS A 108 -3.11 -5.00 15.96
CA LYS A 108 -4.07 -5.49 14.96
C LYS A 108 -3.74 -5.11 13.53
N TYR A 109 -3.20 -3.92 13.29
CA TYR A 109 -3.06 -3.35 11.95
C TYR A 109 -1.62 -3.03 11.60
N PHE A 110 -1.30 -3.18 10.31
CA PHE A 110 -0.11 -2.60 9.69
C PHE A 110 -0.45 -1.24 9.08
N TYR A 111 0.50 -0.33 9.15
CA TYR A 111 0.45 1.01 8.58
C TYR A 111 1.52 1.13 7.49
N ILE A 112 1.09 1.53 6.31
CA ILE A 112 1.94 1.65 5.12
C ILE A 112 1.80 3.06 4.57
N GLU A 113 2.93 3.72 4.33
CA GLU A 113 3.00 4.97 3.58
C GLU A 113 3.20 4.68 2.10
N GLN A 114 2.50 5.40 1.23
CA GLN A 114 2.68 5.37 -0.21
C GLN A 114 2.75 6.79 -0.78
N LYS A 115 3.87 7.11 -1.44
CA LYS A 115 4.12 8.42 -2.06
C LYS A 115 4.26 8.31 -3.56
N PHE A 116 3.55 9.16 -4.29
CA PHE A 116 3.59 9.28 -5.74
C PHE A 116 4.52 10.42 -6.13
N HIS A 117 5.60 10.11 -6.84
CA HIS A 117 6.59 11.10 -7.25
C HIS A 117 6.82 11.08 -8.76
N SER A 118 7.14 12.24 -9.32
CA SER A 118 7.69 12.35 -10.68
C SER A 118 8.88 13.33 -10.66
N PRO A 119 9.58 13.55 -11.78
CA PRO A 119 10.60 14.60 -11.86
C PRO A 119 10.08 15.99 -11.50
N SER A 120 8.77 16.23 -11.57
CA SER A 120 8.16 17.51 -11.17
C SER A 120 7.95 17.63 -9.66
N GLY A 121 8.01 16.53 -8.89
CA GLY A 121 7.82 16.52 -7.43
C GLY A 121 6.75 15.54 -6.94
N LEU A 122 6.25 15.78 -5.74
CA LEU A 122 5.22 14.98 -5.07
C LEU A 122 3.82 15.24 -5.69
N HIS A 123 3.11 14.18 -6.01
CA HIS A 123 1.76 14.22 -6.57
C HIS A 123 0.69 13.80 -5.57
N ALA A 124 0.97 12.77 -4.78
CA ALA A 124 0.06 12.29 -3.75
C ALA A 124 0.84 11.58 -2.64
N ILE A 125 0.30 11.65 -1.43
CA ILE A 125 0.76 10.89 -0.27
C ILE A 125 -0.44 10.18 0.33
N ALA A 126 -0.26 8.92 0.71
CA ALA A 126 -1.31 8.13 1.31
C ALA A 126 -0.81 7.25 2.45
N TYR A 127 -1.65 7.09 3.46
CA TYR A 127 -1.50 6.07 4.49
C TYR A 127 -2.55 4.99 4.31
N VAL A 128 -2.12 3.73 4.41
CA VAL A 128 -2.97 2.55 4.31
C VAL A 128 -2.90 1.78 5.63
N ARG A 129 -4.08 1.53 6.21
CA ARG A 129 -4.26 0.66 7.36
C ARG A 129 -4.80 -0.68 6.88
N GLY A 130 -4.07 -1.76 7.11
CA GLY A 130 -4.41 -3.08 6.59
C GLY A 130 -4.21 -4.22 7.60
N VAL A 131 -4.84 -5.35 7.29
CA VAL A 131 -4.65 -6.64 7.97
C VAL A 131 -4.47 -7.74 6.94
N PHE A 132 -3.90 -8.87 7.35
CA PHE A 132 -4.00 -10.11 6.58
C PHE A 132 -5.13 -10.97 7.12
N LYS A 133 -5.90 -11.61 6.23
CA LYS A 133 -6.88 -12.63 6.59
C LYS A 133 -6.48 -13.98 6.05
N SER A 134 -6.68 -15.02 6.85
CA SER A 134 -6.62 -16.42 6.46
C SER A 134 -8.03 -17.02 6.48
N ARG A 135 -8.15 -18.29 6.07
CA ARG A 135 -9.42 -19.04 6.22
C ARG A 135 -9.90 -19.12 7.68
N LYS A 136 -9.01 -19.00 8.66
CA LYS A 136 -9.32 -19.07 10.10
C LYS A 136 -9.69 -17.72 10.71
N GLY A 137 -9.56 -16.61 9.99
CA GLY A 137 -9.84 -15.27 10.50
C GLY A 137 -8.71 -14.28 10.23
N VAL A 138 -8.68 -13.19 11.00
CA VAL A 138 -7.60 -12.19 10.93
C VAL A 138 -6.31 -12.81 11.43
N VAL A 139 -5.22 -12.60 10.71
CA VAL A 139 -3.86 -13.04 11.07
C VAL A 139 -3.27 -12.02 12.04
N ALA A 140 -2.69 -12.50 13.14
CA ALA A 140 -2.04 -11.63 14.11
C ALA A 140 -0.79 -10.97 13.51
N VAL A 141 -0.48 -9.76 13.97
CA VAL A 141 0.72 -9.02 13.53
C VAL A 141 1.98 -9.82 13.87
N ASP A 142 2.04 -10.42 15.05
CA ASP A 142 3.17 -11.27 15.49
C ASP A 142 3.42 -12.46 14.56
N ASP A 143 2.36 -13.10 14.05
CA ASP A 143 2.49 -14.20 13.09
C ASP A 143 3.13 -13.72 11.77
N LEU A 144 2.84 -12.48 11.35
CA LEU A 144 3.45 -11.90 10.15
C LEU A 144 4.91 -11.52 10.40
N LEU A 145 5.23 -10.95 11.57
CA LEU A 145 6.60 -10.60 11.95
C LEU A 145 7.47 -11.85 12.05
N ALA A 146 6.96 -12.93 12.66
CA ALA A 146 7.63 -14.22 12.70
C ALA A 146 7.84 -14.80 11.28
N LEU A 147 6.87 -14.64 10.38
CA LEU A 147 7.01 -15.07 8.98
C LEU A 147 8.06 -14.25 8.22
N ALA A 148 8.16 -12.96 8.54
CA ALA A 148 9.16 -12.03 8.03
C ALA A 148 10.55 -12.29 8.62
N LYS A 149 10.64 -13.02 9.73
CA LYS A 149 11.86 -13.12 10.56
C LYS A 149 12.35 -11.73 10.97
N PHE A 150 11.42 -10.86 11.33
CA PHE A 150 11.74 -9.52 11.78
C PHE A 150 12.18 -9.57 13.25
N GLU A 151 13.41 -9.14 13.52
CA GLU A 151 14.03 -9.13 14.86
C GLU A 151 14.30 -7.70 15.36
N GLY A 152 13.82 -6.68 14.64
CA GLY A 152 13.99 -5.28 15.01
C GLY A 152 12.98 -4.81 16.06
N GLU A 153 13.16 -3.58 16.53
CA GLU A 153 12.21 -2.93 17.42
C GLU A 153 10.93 -2.52 16.68
N VAL A 154 9.83 -2.40 17.43
CA VAL A 154 8.57 -1.87 16.90
C VAL A 154 8.77 -0.40 16.54
N PRO A 155 8.52 0.02 15.29
CA PRO A 155 8.69 1.41 14.90
C PRO A 155 7.74 2.33 15.67
N THR A 156 8.23 3.51 16.04
CA THR A 156 7.35 4.60 16.47
C THR A 156 6.52 5.07 15.28
N LEU A 157 5.20 5.05 15.42
CA LEU A 157 4.30 5.49 14.36
C LEU A 157 4.44 7.00 14.10
N PRO A 158 4.41 7.46 12.84
CA PRO A 158 4.37 8.88 12.52
C PRO A 158 3.17 9.59 13.15
N ASP A 159 3.33 10.87 13.52
CA ASP A 159 2.27 11.67 14.14
C ASP A 159 1.01 11.74 13.27
N GLU A 160 1.16 11.81 11.94
CA GLU A 160 0.02 11.80 11.04
C GLU A 160 -0.78 10.50 11.12
N VAL A 161 -0.11 9.37 11.35
CA VAL A 161 -0.76 8.07 11.56
C VAL A 161 -1.45 8.04 12.93
N VAL A 162 -0.83 8.61 13.96
CA VAL A 162 -1.43 8.70 15.30
C VAL A 162 -2.73 9.51 15.28
N HIS A 163 -2.69 10.73 14.75
CA HIS A 163 -3.89 11.57 14.60
C HIS A 163 -4.94 10.93 13.70
N TRP A 164 -4.51 10.24 12.63
CA TRP A 164 -5.44 9.52 11.77
C TRP A 164 -6.14 8.37 12.50
N LYS A 165 -5.46 7.64 13.40
CA LYS A 165 -6.06 6.60 14.23
C LYS A 165 -7.15 7.16 15.15
N GLU A 166 -6.90 8.31 15.77
CA GLU A 166 -7.90 9.00 16.61
C GLU A 166 -9.15 9.35 15.81
N MET A 167 -8.99 9.91 14.61
CA MET A 167 -10.11 10.19 13.70
C MET A 167 -10.89 8.92 13.35
N LEU A 168 -10.21 7.79 13.13
CA LEU A 168 -10.87 6.51 12.81
C LEU A 168 -11.66 5.95 14.01
N GLU A 169 -11.15 6.09 15.23
CA GLU A 169 -11.93 5.73 16.43
C GLU A 169 -13.12 6.66 16.62
N GLN A 170 -12.98 7.96 16.36
CA GLN A 170 -14.11 8.89 16.42
C GLN A 170 -15.19 8.54 15.37
N LYS A 171 -14.80 8.16 14.15
CA LYS A 171 -15.75 7.65 13.13
C LYS A 171 -16.53 6.45 13.66
N LYS A 172 -15.86 5.51 14.33
CA LYS A 172 -16.50 4.34 14.92
C LYS A 172 -17.46 4.71 16.06
N VAL A 173 -17.08 5.62 16.96
CA VAL A 173 -17.93 6.10 18.05
C VAL A 173 -19.18 6.79 17.50
N ASN A 174 -19.01 7.70 16.54
CA ASN A 174 -20.12 8.47 15.96
C ASN A 174 -21.12 7.56 15.22
N ASN A 175 -20.64 6.54 14.50
CA ASN A 175 -21.51 5.66 13.73
C ASN A 175 -22.07 4.48 14.54
N LYS A 176 -21.51 4.15 15.71
CA LYS A 176 -22.11 3.20 16.65
C LYS A 176 -23.38 3.73 17.33
N LYS A 177 -23.54 5.04 17.44
CA LYS A 177 -24.73 5.70 18.00
C LYS A 177 -25.90 5.80 17.01
N ALA A 178 -25.68 5.42 15.74
CA ALA A 178 -26.65 5.54 14.66
C ALA A 178 -27.37 4.22 14.31
N THR A 179 -27.14 3.17 15.10
CA THR A 179 -27.76 1.83 15.03
C THR A 179 -28.26 1.45 16.41
#